data_AF-A0AAU2JYQ2-F1
#
_entry.id   AF-A0AAU2JYQ2-F1
#
_cell.length_a   1.000
_cell.length_b   1.000
_cell.length_c   1.000
_cell.angle_alpha   90.00
_cell.angle_beta   90.00
_cell.angle_gamma   90.00
#
_symmetry.space_group_name_H-M   'P 1'
#
loop_
_entity.id
_entity.type
_entity.pdbx_description
1 polymer ?
#
loop_
_entity_poly.entity_id
_entity_poly.type
_entity_poly.pdbx_seq_one_letter_code
_entity_poly.pdbx_strand_id
1 'polypeptide(L)'
;MPVPELPVTATEVDVLIVGGGPVGLTARALLERWGVATLLVEKRRELSPFPRSRLVNARSMEIYRGLGIAAEITHRAFAPEFGRIRFRDTLHDGDFASAAMVGVAAPIAESPALGVVTSQDRLEPVLLAAADAPVRFGVEVVDLAEGPGGVVAVLVDRRSGAETRVRARYVLAADGANSGTRRRLAIGTAGPGELGAVTTVVFDADLGGWCAHQPAGVYVTAHGSFLPLYPEGGWAWFAPTPEDAGRADWADLVSRALGNGAGDGVRADVLRVQHWVMNAFVAERFHHGRILLAGDAAHAIPITGGLGMNTGIADVHNLCWKLAGVLRGWAGPGLLETYEAERLPVAHRTLRQAVANTQLLFQAQTLRREQLQSGEAAPARVELPWSERYFAQLGLILGVTYRSAAVVPDGSAPSAPPEGSEPSDAGTDYVPSTQPGHRMPHLWLADDRSTLDVFGEGFTLLTPDPVHWDRQSAAPWPLRIEALTAEHAALCDLRPGGALLIRPDGHVGARWRDRPPGDRALRDALASITAIAAATGSAPG
;
A
#
# COMPACT_ATOMS: atom_id res chain seq x y z
N MET A 1 -40.76 7.35 11.83
CA MET A 1 -41.41 7.41 10.50
C MET A 1 -40.92 6.20 9.72
N PRO A 2 -41.80 5.28 9.28
CA PRO A 2 -41.38 4.18 8.44
C PRO A 2 -40.89 4.75 7.11
N VAL A 3 -39.70 4.34 6.67
CA VAL A 3 -39.13 4.74 5.37
C VAL A 3 -40.02 4.10 4.29
N PRO A 4 -40.58 4.87 3.34
CA PRO A 4 -41.47 4.32 2.34
C PRO A 4 -40.69 3.43 1.37
N GLU A 5 -41.16 2.20 1.19
CA GLU A 5 -40.81 1.36 0.05
C GLU A 5 -41.44 1.95 -1.21
N LEU A 6 -40.60 2.49 -2.11
CA LEU A 6 -40.97 2.81 -3.48
C LEU A 6 -39.93 2.20 -4.43
N PRO A 7 -40.36 1.54 -5.52
CA PRO A 7 -39.50 0.76 -6.38
C PRO A 7 -38.73 1.66 -7.35
N VAL A 8 -37.40 1.66 -7.24
CA VAL A 8 -36.48 2.27 -8.22
C VAL A 8 -35.40 1.23 -8.45
N THR A 9 -35.44 0.60 -9.64
CA THR A 9 -34.47 -0.36 -10.20
C THR A 9 -33.16 -0.46 -9.41
N ALA A 10 -33.15 -1.20 -8.30
CA ALA A 10 -32.00 -1.30 -7.43
C ALA A 10 -30.98 -2.18 -8.14
N THR A 11 -29.84 -1.60 -8.54
CA THR A 11 -28.72 -2.44 -8.96
C THR A 11 -28.23 -3.18 -7.72
N GLU A 12 -28.22 -4.50 -7.77
CA GLU A 12 -27.64 -5.35 -6.73
C GLU A 12 -26.20 -5.70 -7.09
N VAL A 13 -25.30 -5.51 -6.15
CA VAL A 13 -23.88 -5.88 -6.27
C VAL A 13 -23.42 -6.59 -5.01
N ASP A 14 -22.36 -7.39 -5.11
CA ASP A 14 -21.75 -7.98 -3.93
C ASP A 14 -20.97 -6.92 -3.14
N VAL A 15 -20.16 -6.12 -3.85
CA VAL A 15 -19.35 -5.07 -3.22
C VAL A 15 -19.48 -3.74 -3.98
N LEU A 16 -19.91 -2.70 -3.26
CA LEU A 16 -19.79 -1.31 -3.73
C LEU A 16 -18.44 -0.75 -3.27
N ILE A 17 -17.60 -0.34 -4.22
CA ILE A 17 -16.32 0.32 -3.95
C ILE A 17 -16.52 1.84 -4.09
N VAL A 18 -16.21 2.59 -3.03
CA VAL A 18 -16.36 4.05 -3.01
C VAL A 18 -14.98 4.69 -3.12
N GLY A 19 -14.70 5.31 -4.27
CA GLY A 19 -13.41 5.97 -4.56
C GLY A 19 -12.61 5.24 -5.65
N GLY A 20 -12.26 5.96 -6.71
CA GLY A 20 -11.51 5.50 -7.88
C GLY A 20 -10.02 5.83 -7.86
N GLY A 21 -9.42 5.95 -6.67
CA GLY A 21 -7.96 6.05 -6.52
C GLY A 21 -7.26 4.68 -6.60
N PRO A 22 -5.92 4.64 -6.45
CA PRO A 22 -5.14 3.40 -6.58
C PRO A 22 -5.65 2.26 -5.70
N VAL A 23 -6.07 2.56 -4.48
CA VAL A 23 -6.61 1.58 -3.52
C VAL A 23 -7.92 0.97 -4.02
N GLY A 24 -8.89 1.80 -4.43
CA GLY A 24 -10.17 1.34 -4.94
C GLY A 24 -10.06 0.59 -6.28
N LEU A 25 -9.21 1.09 -7.20
CA LEU A 25 -8.95 0.42 -8.48
C LEU A 25 -8.23 -0.93 -8.28
N THR A 26 -7.30 -1.01 -7.32
CA THR A 26 -6.65 -2.27 -6.96
C THR A 26 -7.65 -3.25 -6.34
N ALA A 27 -8.52 -2.79 -5.43
CA ALA A 27 -9.58 -3.62 -4.85
C ALA A 27 -10.53 -4.18 -5.91
N ARG A 28 -10.89 -3.36 -6.89
CA ARG A 28 -11.72 -3.77 -8.03
C ARG A 28 -11.08 -4.90 -8.83
N ALA A 29 -9.80 -4.74 -9.21
CA ALA A 29 -9.05 -5.76 -9.95
C ALA A 29 -8.87 -7.06 -9.15
N LEU A 30 -8.59 -6.95 -7.85
CA LEU A 30 -8.47 -8.09 -6.95
C LEU A 30 -9.81 -8.85 -6.84
N LEU A 31 -10.91 -8.17 -6.54
CA LEU A 31 -12.23 -8.79 -6.36
C LEU A 31 -12.75 -9.49 -7.64
N GLU A 32 -12.43 -8.94 -8.81
CA GLU A 32 -12.79 -9.55 -10.10
C GLU A 32 -12.14 -10.93 -10.30
N ARG A 33 -10.92 -11.16 -9.81
CA ARG A 33 -10.28 -12.49 -9.88
C ARG A 33 -11.06 -13.58 -9.15
N TRP A 34 -11.76 -13.22 -8.08
CA TRP A 34 -12.68 -14.11 -7.38
C TRP A 34 -14.10 -14.11 -7.96
N GLY A 35 -14.31 -13.40 -9.08
CA GLY A 35 -15.57 -13.19 -9.79
C GLY A 35 -16.61 -12.38 -9.00
N VAL A 36 -16.20 -11.66 -7.96
CA VAL A 36 -17.12 -10.93 -7.08
C VAL A 36 -17.77 -9.80 -7.88
N ALA A 37 -19.11 -9.70 -7.85
CA ALA A 37 -19.82 -8.67 -8.59
C ALA A 37 -19.59 -7.30 -7.93
N THR A 38 -18.77 -6.45 -8.54
CA THR A 38 -18.41 -5.14 -8.00
C THR A 38 -18.95 -3.99 -8.83
N LEU A 39 -19.24 -2.87 -8.16
CA LEU A 39 -19.43 -1.57 -8.79
C LEU A 39 -18.51 -0.58 -8.09
N LEU A 40 -17.67 0.11 -8.85
CA LEU A 40 -16.88 1.23 -8.33
C LEU A 40 -17.55 2.55 -8.69
N VAL A 41 -17.64 3.47 -7.72
CA VAL A 41 -18.11 4.84 -7.94
C VAL A 41 -17.03 5.85 -7.57
N GLU A 42 -16.85 6.85 -8.42
CA GLU A 42 -15.89 7.94 -8.21
C GLU A 42 -16.57 9.29 -8.47
N LYS A 43 -16.45 10.21 -7.51
CA LYS A 43 -17.11 11.52 -7.57
C LYS A 43 -16.50 12.47 -8.60
N ARG A 44 -15.23 12.28 -8.96
CA ARG A 44 -14.57 12.99 -10.05
C ARG A 44 -15.04 12.43 -11.38
N ARG A 45 -15.08 13.28 -12.40
CA ARG A 45 -15.59 12.92 -13.74
C ARG A 45 -14.59 12.08 -14.56
N GLU A 46 -13.34 12.04 -14.11
CA GLU A 46 -12.22 11.35 -14.72
C GLU A 46 -11.15 11.10 -13.65
N LEU A 47 -10.12 10.32 -14.01
CA LEU A 47 -8.94 10.11 -13.19
C LEU A 47 -8.22 11.43 -12.91
N SER A 48 -7.45 11.48 -11.81
CA SER A 48 -6.78 12.72 -11.42
C SER A 48 -5.59 13.00 -12.34
N PRO A 49 -5.53 14.13 -13.07
CA PRO A 49 -4.37 14.47 -13.90
C PRO A 49 -3.21 15.07 -13.07
N PHE A 50 -3.19 14.84 -11.76
CA PHE A 50 -2.20 15.44 -10.86
C PHE A 50 -1.25 14.37 -10.35
N PRO A 51 0.07 14.53 -10.55
CA PRO A 51 1.07 13.55 -10.15
C PRO A 51 1.25 13.58 -8.63
N ARG A 52 0.43 12.80 -7.93
CA ARG A 52 0.42 12.66 -6.46
C ARG A 52 1.49 11.67 -6.00
N SER A 53 1.12 10.56 -5.36
CA SER A 53 2.11 9.58 -4.89
C SER A 53 2.99 9.09 -6.04
N ARG A 54 4.29 8.89 -5.77
CA ARG A 54 5.30 8.59 -6.80
C ARG A 54 6.09 7.31 -6.58
N LEU A 55 5.92 6.64 -5.44
CA LEU A 55 6.69 5.45 -5.09
C LEU A 55 5.75 4.24 -5.00
N VAL A 56 5.96 3.26 -5.87
CA VAL A 56 5.34 1.93 -5.77
C VAL A 56 6.42 0.98 -5.25
N ASN A 57 6.32 0.59 -3.98
CA ASN A 57 7.37 -0.22 -3.36
C ASN A 57 7.33 -1.69 -3.82
N ALA A 58 8.35 -2.46 -3.46
CA ALA A 58 8.46 -3.87 -3.83
C ALA A 58 7.21 -4.69 -3.43
N ARG A 59 6.60 -4.44 -2.27
CA ARG A 59 5.41 -5.17 -1.83
C ARG A 59 4.19 -4.89 -2.71
N SER A 60 3.97 -3.65 -3.13
CA SER A 60 2.91 -3.31 -4.09
C SER A 60 3.20 -3.91 -5.46
N MET A 61 4.46 -3.91 -5.89
CA MET A 61 4.86 -4.55 -7.16
C MET A 61 4.68 -6.07 -7.14
N GLU A 62 4.83 -6.75 -6.00
CA GLU A 62 4.44 -8.16 -5.85
C GLU A 62 2.94 -8.38 -6.08
N ILE A 63 2.10 -7.51 -5.52
CA ILE A 63 0.65 -7.57 -5.71
C ILE A 63 0.29 -7.34 -7.19
N TYR A 64 0.92 -6.35 -7.82
CA TYR A 64 0.74 -6.05 -9.24
C TYR A 64 1.31 -7.12 -10.17
N ARG A 65 2.34 -7.84 -9.75
CA ARG A 65 2.84 -9.03 -10.44
C ARG A 65 1.80 -10.15 -10.41
N GLY A 66 1.19 -10.40 -9.25
CA GLY A 66 0.07 -11.34 -9.12
C GLY A 66 -1.20 -10.94 -9.90
N LEU A 67 -1.36 -9.66 -10.23
CA LEU A 67 -2.40 -9.15 -11.14
C LEU A 67 -1.97 -9.12 -12.61
N GLY A 68 -0.73 -9.49 -12.94
CA GLY A 68 -0.22 -9.50 -14.31
C GLY A 68 0.08 -8.11 -14.91
N ILE A 69 0.07 -7.05 -14.10
CA ILE A 69 0.24 -5.65 -14.57
C ILE A 69 1.58 -5.02 -14.19
N ALA A 70 2.44 -5.73 -13.44
CA ALA A 70 3.74 -5.22 -13.01
C ALA A 70 4.62 -4.76 -14.19
N ALA A 71 4.67 -5.52 -15.29
CA ALA A 71 5.49 -5.18 -16.45
C ALA A 71 5.06 -3.85 -17.11
N GLU A 72 3.74 -3.63 -17.24
CA GLU A 72 3.18 -2.39 -17.79
C GLU A 72 3.46 -1.19 -16.88
N ILE A 73 3.40 -1.38 -15.56
CA ILE A 73 3.77 -0.35 -14.58
C ILE A 73 5.26 -0.01 -14.71
N THR A 74 6.14 -1.01 -14.78
CA THR A 74 7.59 -0.81 -14.95
C THR A 74 7.92 -0.11 -16.26
N HIS A 75 7.24 -0.44 -17.36
CA HIS A 75 7.45 0.21 -18.66
C HIS A 75 7.16 1.72 -18.63
N ARG A 76 6.23 2.16 -17.77
CA ARG A 76 5.87 3.58 -17.59
C ARG A 76 6.67 4.30 -16.50
N ALA A 77 7.47 3.55 -15.74
CA ALA A 77 8.22 4.09 -14.61
C ALA A 77 9.57 4.65 -15.04
N PHE A 78 10.22 5.36 -14.12
CA PHE A 78 11.63 5.71 -14.26
C PHE A 78 12.51 4.46 -14.16
N ALA A 79 13.69 4.53 -14.79
CA ALA A 79 14.72 3.52 -14.67
C ALA A 79 15.23 3.38 -13.22
N PRO A 80 15.78 2.21 -12.82
CA PRO A 80 16.19 1.94 -11.44
C PRO A 80 17.16 2.97 -10.85
N GLU A 81 18.00 3.63 -11.64
CA GLU A 81 18.89 4.68 -11.16
C GLU A 81 18.16 5.88 -10.49
N PHE A 82 16.88 6.08 -10.78
CA PHE A 82 16.02 7.06 -10.09
C PHE A 82 15.54 6.60 -8.72
N GLY A 83 15.82 5.36 -8.30
CA GLY A 83 15.60 4.86 -6.95
C GLY A 83 16.56 5.46 -5.91
N ARG A 84 16.85 6.77 -6.00
CA ARG A 84 17.78 7.49 -5.11
C ARG A 84 17.16 8.76 -4.58
N ILE A 85 17.65 9.16 -3.41
CA ILE A 85 17.40 10.46 -2.79
C ILE A 85 18.74 11.19 -2.70
N ARG A 86 18.77 12.45 -3.10
CA ARG A 86 19.96 13.30 -3.06
C ARG A 86 19.70 14.53 -2.22
N PHE A 87 20.71 14.96 -1.48
CA PHE A 87 20.67 16.14 -0.61
C PHE A 87 21.66 17.18 -1.13
N ARG A 88 21.13 18.37 -1.44
CA ARG A 88 21.88 19.50 -2.03
C ARG A 88 21.50 20.79 -1.31
N ASP A 89 22.28 21.85 -1.49
CA ASP A 89 21.94 23.18 -0.97
C ASP A 89 20.85 23.83 -1.82
N THR A 90 21.15 23.99 -3.11
CA THR A 90 20.19 24.25 -4.19
C THR A 90 20.21 23.11 -5.20
N LEU A 91 19.30 23.05 -6.17
CA LEU A 91 19.31 21.96 -7.16
C LEU A 91 20.57 21.97 -8.03
N HIS A 92 21.12 23.15 -8.32
CA HIS A 92 22.34 23.33 -9.11
C HIS A 92 23.61 22.82 -8.40
N ASP A 93 23.63 22.83 -7.07
CA ASP A 93 24.82 22.47 -6.31
C ASP A 93 25.11 20.96 -6.31
N GLY A 94 26.33 20.60 -5.90
CA GLY A 94 26.72 19.20 -5.73
C GLY A 94 26.01 18.54 -4.54
N ASP A 95 25.89 17.22 -4.61
CA ASP A 95 25.40 16.41 -3.50
C ASP A 95 26.34 16.52 -2.30
N PHE A 96 25.83 16.96 -1.15
CA PHE A 96 26.55 16.77 0.12
C PHE A 96 26.20 15.43 0.77
N ALA A 97 25.09 14.81 0.36
CA ALA A 97 24.75 13.45 0.70
C ALA A 97 23.79 12.79 -0.31
N SER A 98 23.73 11.46 -0.27
CA SER A 98 22.75 10.69 -1.05
C SER A 98 22.44 9.37 -0.38
N ALA A 99 21.28 8.79 -0.69
CA ALA A 99 20.85 7.49 -0.21
C ALA A 99 20.12 6.71 -1.30
N ALA A 100 20.28 5.39 -1.30
CA ALA A 100 19.51 4.50 -2.15
C ALA A 100 18.15 4.18 -1.51
N MET A 101 17.09 4.16 -2.32
CA MET A 101 15.80 3.58 -1.95
C MET A 101 15.93 2.05 -2.12
N VAL A 102 16.07 1.33 -1.01
CA VAL A 102 16.28 -0.12 -1.03
C VAL A 102 15.09 -0.83 -1.69
N GLY A 103 15.36 -1.76 -2.61
CA GLY A 103 14.32 -2.45 -3.39
C GLY A 103 13.72 -1.61 -4.52
N VAL A 104 14.32 -0.46 -4.86
CA VAL A 104 13.94 0.38 -6.01
C VAL A 104 15.18 0.69 -6.86
N ALA A 105 16.28 1.09 -6.20
CA ALA A 105 17.55 1.39 -6.87
C ALA A 105 18.16 0.19 -7.59
N ALA A 106 17.93 -0.99 -7.04
CA ALA A 106 18.44 -2.27 -7.50
C ALA A 106 17.56 -3.42 -6.96
N PRO A 107 17.57 -4.59 -7.61
CA PRO A 107 16.92 -5.79 -7.08
C PRO A 107 17.42 -6.16 -5.69
N ILE A 108 16.54 -6.80 -4.91
CA ILE A 108 16.84 -7.30 -3.56
C ILE A 108 16.59 -8.81 -3.51
N ALA A 109 17.27 -9.52 -2.62
CA ALA A 109 17.14 -10.98 -2.52
C ALA A 109 15.79 -11.41 -1.91
N GLU A 110 15.10 -10.49 -1.23
CA GLU A 110 13.90 -10.76 -0.43
C GLU A 110 12.59 -10.61 -1.22
N SER A 111 12.67 -10.19 -2.49
CA SER A 111 11.51 -10.02 -3.38
C SER A 111 11.86 -10.29 -4.85
N PRO A 112 10.98 -10.96 -5.61
CA PRO A 112 11.15 -11.10 -7.06
C PRO A 112 10.79 -9.80 -7.81
N ALA A 113 10.26 -8.80 -7.12
CA ALA A 113 9.77 -7.56 -7.71
C ALA A 113 10.66 -6.38 -7.31
N LEU A 114 10.99 -5.56 -8.30
CA LEU A 114 11.64 -4.28 -8.10
C LEU A 114 10.56 -3.20 -7.92
N GLY A 115 10.64 -2.43 -6.84
CA GLY A 115 9.86 -1.21 -6.66
C GLY A 115 10.22 -0.17 -7.72
N VAL A 116 9.29 0.74 -8.01
CA VAL A 116 9.43 1.71 -9.09
C VAL A 116 9.07 3.12 -8.65
N VAL A 117 9.69 4.10 -9.30
CA VAL A 117 9.29 5.50 -9.23
C VAL A 117 8.36 5.77 -10.40
N THR A 118 7.08 6.03 -10.13
CA THR A 118 6.06 6.34 -11.14
C THR A 118 4.92 7.12 -10.49
N SER A 119 4.40 8.12 -11.19
CA SER A 119 3.36 8.98 -10.63
C SER A 119 1.97 8.34 -10.68
N GLN A 120 1.14 8.70 -9.71
CA GLN A 120 -0.21 8.19 -9.56
C GLN A 120 -1.09 8.37 -10.82
N ASP A 121 -0.95 9.48 -11.55
CA ASP A 121 -1.67 9.74 -12.80
C ASP A 121 -1.27 8.79 -13.95
N ARG A 122 -0.09 8.16 -13.87
CA ARG A 122 0.35 7.11 -14.81
C ARG A 122 0.01 5.71 -14.33
N LEU A 123 -0.07 5.51 -13.01
CA LEU A 123 -0.49 4.25 -12.40
C LEU A 123 -2.00 4.01 -12.52
N GLU A 124 -2.83 5.01 -12.23
CA GLU A 124 -4.30 4.89 -12.21
C GLU A 124 -4.89 4.35 -13.53
N PRO A 125 -4.45 4.77 -14.74
CA PRO A 125 -4.93 4.20 -15.99
C PRO A 125 -4.62 2.71 -16.16
N VAL A 126 -3.44 2.25 -15.71
CA VAL A 126 -3.08 0.82 -15.75
C VAL A 126 -3.99 0.02 -14.82
N LEU A 127 -4.26 0.54 -13.62
CA LEU A 127 -5.18 -0.09 -12.67
C LEU A 127 -6.64 -0.08 -13.14
N LEU A 128 -7.05 0.97 -13.86
CA LEU A 128 -8.38 1.05 -14.46
C LEU A 128 -8.54 0.04 -15.61
N ALA A 129 -7.48 -0.23 -16.37
CA ALA A 129 -7.49 -1.25 -17.43
C ALA A 129 -7.35 -2.69 -16.90
N ALA A 130 -6.94 -2.87 -15.64
CA ALA A 130 -6.65 -4.19 -15.05
C ALA A 130 -7.89 -5.05 -14.73
N ALA A 131 -9.09 -4.54 -14.96
CA ALA A 131 -10.34 -5.27 -14.74
C ALA A 131 -11.48 -4.69 -15.59
N ASP A 132 -12.50 -5.51 -15.85
CA ASP A 132 -13.69 -5.14 -16.63
C ASP A 132 -14.86 -4.67 -15.76
N ALA A 133 -14.80 -4.92 -14.45
CA ALA A 133 -15.85 -4.57 -13.51
C ALA A 133 -16.23 -3.09 -13.58
N PRO A 134 -17.53 -2.75 -13.53
CA PRO A 134 -18.02 -1.43 -13.89
C PRO A 134 -17.51 -0.32 -12.97
N VAL A 135 -17.17 0.81 -13.59
CA VAL A 135 -16.76 2.06 -12.94
C VAL A 135 -17.71 3.18 -13.37
N ARG A 136 -18.24 3.94 -12.40
CA ARG A 136 -19.05 5.13 -12.64
C ARG A 136 -18.34 6.38 -12.13
N PHE A 137 -17.72 7.11 -13.04
CA PHE A 137 -17.17 8.43 -12.77
C PHE A 137 -18.28 9.49 -12.69
N GLY A 138 -18.01 10.58 -11.96
CA GLY A 138 -18.95 11.66 -11.71
C GLY A 138 -20.08 11.29 -10.76
N VAL A 139 -20.00 10.17 -10.04
CA VAL A 139 -21.04 9.67 -9.14
C VAL A 139 -20.53 9.66 -7.70
N GLU A 140 -21.27 10.33 -6.81
CA GLU A 140 -20.92 10.48 -5.40
C GLU A 140 -21.85 9.66 -4.51
N VAL A 141 -21.29 8.92 -3.55
CA VAL A 141 -22.08 8.32 -2.46
C VAL A 141 -22.41 9.41 -1.46
N VAL A 142 -23.69 9.73 -1.34
CA VAL A 142 -24.16 10.78 -0.43
C VAL A 142 -24.78 10.24 0.85
N ASP A 143 -25.22 8.99 0.85
CA ASP A 143 -25.78 8.32 2.04
C ASP A 143 -25.55 6.80 2.00
N LEU A 144 -25.49 6.20 3.18
CA LEU A 144 -25.30 4.76 3.40
C LEU A 144 -26.18 4.31 4.56
N ALA A 145 -27.06 3.34 4.32
CA ALA A 145 -27.91 2.74 5.33
C ALA A 145 -27.70 1.22 5.36
N GLU A 146 -27.18 0.70 6.46
CA GLU A 146 -27.11 -0.74 6.69
C GLU A 146 -28.50 -1.29 7.03
N GLY A 147 -28.83 -2.46 6.48
CA GLY A 147 -30.11 -3.14 6.71
C GLY A 147 -29.97 -4.66 6.67
N PRO A 148 -31.10 -5.40 6.75
CA PRO A 148 -31.08 -6.85 6.71
C PRO A 148 -30.45 -7.35 5.39
N GLY A 149 -29.27 -7.98 5.49
CA GLY A 149 -28.59 -8.61 4.36
C GLY A 149 -27.75 -7.71 3.46
N GLY A 150 -27.52 -6.43 3.80
CA GLY A 150 -26.66 -5.55 3.00
C GLY A 150 -26.68 -4.09 3.42
N VAL A 151 -26.10 -3.24 2.57
CA VAL A 151 -26.05 -1.79 2.69
C VAL A 151 -26.74 -1.19 1.48
N VAL A 152 -27.65 -0.26 1.71
CA VAL A 152 -28.25 0.57 0.67
C VAL A 152 -27.45 1.86 0.56
N ALA A 153 -26.88 2.11 -0.61
CA ALA A 153 -26.14 3.33 -0.92
C ALA A 153 -26.98 4.26 -1.79
N VAL A 154 -27.01 5.53 -1.43
CA VAL A 154 -27.61 6.59 -2.24
C VAL A 154 -26.50 7.26 -3.05
N LEU A 155 -26.64 7.21 -4.37
CA LEU A 155 -25.69 7.72 -5.34
C LEU A 155 -26.27 8.95 -6.03
N VAL A 156 -25.48 10.02 -6.12
CA VAL A 156 -25.83 11.22 -6.87
C VAL A 156 -24.89 11.38 -8.07
N ASP A 157 -25.48 11.42 -9.27
CA ASP A 157 -24.77 11.86 -10.47
C ASP A 157 -24.51 13.37 -10.38
N ARG A 158 -23.25 13.78 -10.31
CA ARG A 158 -22.86 15.18 -10.09
C ARG A 158 -23.12 16.09 -11.31
N ARG A 159 -23.43 15.53 -12.47
CA ARG A 159 -23.78 16.30 -13.68
C ARG A 159 -25.26 16.57 -13.76
N SER A 160 -26.09 15.56 -13.55
CA SER A 160 -27.56 15.66 -13.67
C SER A 160 -28.27 15.97 -12.36
N GLY A 161 -27.61 15.73 -11.22
CA GLY A 161 -28.24 15.75 -9.90
C GLY A 161 -29.14 14.55 -9.64
N ALA A 162 -29.19 13.57 -10.55
CA ALA A 162 -30.06 12.41 -10.42
C ALA A 162 -29.60 11.51 -9.26
N GLU A 163 -30.55 11.17 -8.38
CA GLU A 163 -30.36 10.21 -7.31
C GLU A 163 -30.70 8.80 -7.78
N THR A 164 -29.83 7.84 -7.47
CA THR A 164 -30.07 6.41 -7.68
C THR A 164 -29.70 5.63 -6.42
N ARG A 165 -30.27 4.43 -6.26
CA ARG A 165 -29.98 3.54 -5.12
C ARG A 165 -29.34 2.26 -5.59
N VAL A 166 -28.32 1.82 -4.85
CA VAL A 166 -27.62 0.55 -5.06
C VAL A 166 -27.69 -0.24 -3.77
N ARG A 167 -28.01 -1.54 -3.87
CA ARG A 167 -27.95 -2.46 -2.74
C ARG A 167 -26.68 -3.30 -2.88
N ALA A 168 -25.80 -3.20 -1.90
CA ALA A 168 -24.54 -3.94 -1.86
C ALA A 168 -24.52 -4.89 -0.66
N ARG A 169 -23.91 -6.08 -0.77
CA ARG A 169 -23.72 -6.93 0.41
C ARG A 169 -22.67 -6.36 1.37
N TYR A 170 -21.66 -5.68 0.82
CA TYR A 170 -20.62 -4.94 1.54
C TYR A 170 -20.27 -3.65 0.82
N VAL A 171 -19.75 -2.67 1.57
CA VAL A 171 -19.18 -1.43 1.03
C VAL A 171 -17.71 -1.37 1.40
N LEU A 172 -16.84 -1.15 0.41
CA LEU A 172 -15.42 -0.87 0.61
C LEU A 172 -15.18 0.61 0.30
N ALA A 173 -14.94 1.40 1.35
CA ALA A 173 -14.67 2.83 1.25
C ALA A 173 -13.17 3.10 1.13
N ALA A 174 -12.76 3.52 -0.06
CA ALA A 174 -11.43 4.01 -0.42
C ALA A 174 -11.51 5.48 -0.88
N ASP A 175 -12.37 6.28 -0.23
CA ASP A 175 -12.82 7.61 -0.66
C ASP A 175 -11.94 8.77 -0.16
N GLY A 176 -10.71 8.46 0.25
CA GLY A 176 -9.64 9.42 0.53
C GLY A 176 -9.60 9.97 1.96
N ALA A 177 -8.61 10.83 2.24
CA ALA A 177 -8.39 11.40 3.59
C ALA A 177 -9.62 12.13 4.15
N ASN A 178 -10.36 12.80 3.26
CA ASN A 178 -11.61 13.49 3.56
C ASN A 178 -12.84 12.57 3.42
N SER A 179 -12.69 11.28 3.70
CA SER A 179 -13.71 10.24 3.59
C SER A 179 -15.07 10.72 4.12
N GLY A 180 -16.03 10.79 3.21
CA GLY A 180 -17.41 11.07 3.58
C GLY A 180 -18.03 9.86 4.28
N THR A 181 -17.60 8.66 3.92
CA THR A 181 -18.05 7.42 4.55
C THR A 181 -17.63 7.35 6.02
N ARG A 182 -16.34 7.58 6.33
CA ARG A 182 -15.83 7.58 7.72
C ARG A 182 -16.60 8.57 8.60
N ARG A 183 -16.84 9.80 8.12
CA ARG A 183 -17.58 10.82 8.85
C ARG A 183 -19.04 10.42 9.10
N ARG A 184 -19.72 9.82 8.12
CA ARG A 184 -21.11 9.36 8.27
C ARG A 184 -21.25 8.25 9.31
N LEU A 185 -20.23 7.38 9.41
CA LEU A 185 -20.16 6.34 10.42
C LEU A 185 -19.74 6.85 11.81
N ALA A 186 -19.45 8.15 11.94
CA ALA A 186 -18.93 8.78 13.16
C ALA A 186 -17.67 8.08 13.70
N ILE A 187 -16.82 7.56 12.81
CA ILE A 187 -15.56 6.93 13.19
C ILE A 187 -14.51 8.04 13.39
N GLY A 188 -13.97 8.13 14.60
CA GLY A 188 -12.92 9.06 14.97
C GLY A 188 -11.57 8.72 14.34
N THR A 189 -10.58 9.59 14.57
CA THR A 189 -9.22 9.42 14.09
C THR A 189 -8.21 9.77 15.18
N ALA A 190 -7.16 8.96 15.30
CA ALA A 190 -6.03 9.17 16.19
C ALA A 190 -4.75 9.50 15.42
N GLY A 191 -3.91 10.38 15.97
CA GLY A 191 -2.65 10.81 15.37
C GLY A 191 -2.44 12.32 15.50
N PRO A 192 -1.34 12.85 14.94
CA PRO A 192 -1.02 14.27 15.04
C PRO A 192 -2.02 15.21 14.35
N GLY A 193 -2.85 14.71 13.41
CA GLY A 193 -3.76 15.55 12.65
C GLY A 193 -3.01 16.33 11.56
N GLU A 194 -3.20 17.63 11.52
CA GLU A 194 -2.56 18.50 10.54
C GLU A 194 -1.09 18.73 10.89
N LEU A 195 -0.16 18.29 10.02
CA LEU A 195 1.28 18.50 10.19
C LEU A 195 1.78 19.83 9.61
N GLY A 196 1.02 20.41 8.67
CA GLY A 196 1.38 21.69 8.06
C GLY A 196 0.79 21.87 6.65
N ALA A 197 0.73 23.13 6.24
CA ALA A 197 0.35 23.51 4.89
C ALA A 197 1.55 23.36 3.94
N VAL A 198 1.30 22.72 2.80
CA VAL A 198 2.31 22.43 1.79
C VAL A 198 1.82 22.92 0.43
N THR A 199 2.74 23.44 -0.37
CA THR A 199 2.51 23.73 -1.79
C THR A 199 3.30 22.79 -2.68
N THR A 200 2.64 22.29 -3.72
CA THR A 200 3.28 21.60 -4.85
C THR A 200 3.19 22.51 -6.08
N VAL A 201 4.33 22.83 -6.67
CA VAL A 201 4.44 23.57 -7.93
C VAL A 201 4.88 22.60 -9.03
N VAL A 202 4.04 22.41 -10.04
CA VAL A 202 4.38 21.66 -11.26
C VAL A 202 4.93 22.66 -12.27
N PHE A 203 6.10 22.36 -12.81
CA PHE A 203 6.80 23.24 -13.75
C PHE A 203 7.61 22.45 -14.77
N ASP A 204 7.93 23.12 -15.88
CA ASP A 204 8.93 22.65 -16.86
C ASP A 204 10.20 23.48 -16.77
N ALA A 205 11.35 22.82 -16.94
CA ALA A 205 12.67 23.42 -17.02
C ALA A 205 13.67 22.43 -17.63
N ASP A 206 14.65 22.93 -18.38
CA ASP A 206 15.78 22.11 -18.82
C ASP A 206 16.79 21.95 -17.67
N LEU A 207 16.63 20.86 -16.92
CA LEU A 207 17.49 20.50 -15.80
C LEU A 207 18.42 19.32 -16.14
N GLY A 208 18.51 18.97 -17.43
CA GLY A 208 19.32 17.84 -17.90
C GLY A 208 20.79 17.98 -17.49
N GLY A 209 21.36 19.17 -17.67
CA GLY A 209 22.76 19.46 -17.30
C GLY A 209 23.07 19.27 -15.81
N TRP A 210 22.08 19.35 -14.92
CA TRP A 210 22.29 19.28 -13.46
C TRP A 210 21.93 17.92 -12.87
N CYS A 211 21.02 17.20 -13.53
CA CYS A 211 20.40 15.99 -12.99
C CYS A 211 20.70 14.73 -13.80
N ALA A 212 20.98 14.83 -15.12
CA ALA A 212 21.09 13.66 -15.99
C ALA A 212 22.26 12.73 -15.62
N HIS A 213 23.39 13.27 -15.15
CA HIS A 213 24.54 12.48 -14.70
C HIS A 213 24.38 11.94 -13.26
N GLN A 214 23.39 12.43 -12.52
CA GLN A 214 23.12 12.06 -11.13
C GLN A 214 21.62 11.89 -10.89
N PRO A 215 20.94 10.97 -11.59
CA PRO A 215 19.51 10.80 -11.47
C PRO A 215 19.11 10.41 -10.04
N ALA A 216 17.92 10.87 -9.65
CA ALA A 216 17.27 10.60 -8.39
C ALA A 216 15.77 10.88 -8.52
N GLY A 217 14.95 10.10 -7.79
CA GLY A 217 13.50 10.28 -7.74
C GLY A 217 13.10 11.44 -6.81
N VAL A 218 14.01 11.85 -5.93
CA VAL A 218 13.84 13.02 -5.05
C VAL A 218 15.18 13.73 -4.86
N TYR A 219 15.20 15.04 -5.07
CA TYR A 219 16.29 15.94 -4.70
C TYR A 219 15.81 16.83 -3.57
N VAL A 220 16.29 16.58 -2.36
CA VAL A 220 16.00 17.40 -1.19
C VAL A 220 17.00 18.56 -1.17
N THR A 221 16.47 19.77 -1.06
CA THR A 221 17.26 21.00 -0.93
C THR A 221 16.91 21.75 0.34
N ALA A 222 17.72 22.76 0.71
CA ALA A 222 17.41 23.66 1.81
C ALA A 222 16.11 24.46 1.58
N HIS A 223 15.66 24.56 0.33
CA HIS A 223 14.51 25.36 -0.10
C HIS A 223 13.25 24.55 -0.39
N GLY A 224 13.32 23.22 -0.41
CA GLY A 224 12.20 22.34 -0.71
C GLY A 224 12.67 21.01 -1.27
N SER A 225 11.81 20.25 -1.92
CA SER A 225 12.19 19.02 -2.62
C SER A 225 11.76 19.09 -4.07
N PHE A 226 12.67 18.72 -4.98
CA PHE A 226 12.39 18.55 -6.40
C PHE A 226 12.16 17.09 -6.73
N LEU A 227 11.14 16.82 -7.56
CA LEU A 227 10.80 15.49 -8.04
C LEU A 227 10.68 15.55 -9.57
N PRO A 228 11.46 14.77 -10.33
CA PRO A 228 11.16 14.59 -11.75
C PRO A 228 9.78 13.94 -11.87
N LEU A 229 8.96 14.28 -12.86
CA LEU A 229 7.59 13.79 -12.97
C LEU A 229 7.45 12.60 -13.90
N TYR A 230 7.99 12.69 -15.11
CA TYR A 230 7.95 11.63 -16.11
C TYR A 230 9.36 11.39 -16.71
N PRO A 231 9.65 10.18 -17.21
CA PRO A 231 10.90 9.91 -17.94
C PRO A 231 11.12 10.87 -19.12
N GLU A 232 10.04 11.31 -19.77
CA GLU A 232 10.06 12.26 -20.89
C GLU A 232 10.19 13.74 -20.49
N GLY A 233 10.10 14.08 -19.19
CA GLY A 233 10.22 15.46 -18.72
C GLY A 233 9.19 15.87 -17.66
N GLY A 234 9.25 17.13 -17.22
CA GLY A 234 8.40 17.69 -16.18
C GLY A 234 8.94 17.53 -14.77
N TRP A 235 8.68 18.53 -13.93
CA TRP A 235 9.16 18.60 -12.55
C TRP A 235 8.07 19.05 -11.59
N ALA A 236 8.18 18.59 -10.34
CA ALA A 236 7.44 19.14 -9.22
C ALA A 236 8.40 19.66 -8.17
N TRP A 237 8.08 20.81 -7.60
CA TRP A 237 8.73 21.37 -6.43
C TRP A 237 7.75 21.38 -5.25
N PHE A 238 8.15 20.77 -4.14
CA PHE A 238 7.40 20.64 -2.90
C PHE A 238 8.06 21.50 -1.83
N ALA A 239 7.29 22.36 -1.18
CA ALA A 239 7.77 23.19 -0.07
C ALA A 239 6.64 23.54 0.91
N PRO A 240 6.97 23.91 2.16
CA PRO A 240 6.00 24.54 3.06
C PRO A 240 5.32 25.73 2.38
N THR A 241 4.00 25.86 2.57
CA THR A 241 3.24 26.99 2.02
C THR A 241 3.67 28.29 2.72
N PRO A 242 4.08 29.34 1.98
CA PRO A 242 4.40 30.64 2.56
C PRO A 242 3.15 31.33 3.11
N GLU A 243 3.33 32.24 4.07
CA GLU A 243 2.22 32.95 4.72
C GLU A 243 1.35 33.75 3.74
N ASP A 244 1.95 34.42 2.75
CA ASP A 244 1.24 35.16 1.70
C ASP A 244 1.23 34.40 0.36
N ALA A 245 0.72 33.16 0.38
CA ALA A 245 0.65 32.30 -0.80
C ALA A 245 -0.13 32.93 -1.97
N GLY A 246 -1.08 33.83 -1.70
CA GLY A 246 -1.90 34.50 -2.72
C GLY A 246 -1.15 35.56 -3.54
N ARG A 247 -0.02 36.06 -3.03
CA ARG A 247 0.85 37.04 -3.73
C ARG A 247 2.23 36.49 -4.07
N ALA A 248 2.48 35.21 -3.76
CA ALA A 248 3.77 34.57 -4.00
C ALA A 248 4.09 34.50 -5.50
N ASP A 249 5.29 34.94 -5.87
CA ASP A 249 5.87 34.65 -7.19
C ASP A 249 6.47 33.24 -7.15
N TRP A 250 5.70 32.26 -7.61
CA TRP A 250 6.10 30.87 -7.62
C TRP A 250 7.27 30.58 -8.56
N ALA A 251 7.37 31.30 -9.69
CA ALA A 251 8.47 31.11 -10.62
C ALA A 251 9.79 31.59 -10.00
N ASP A 252 9.76 32.72 -9.32
CA ASP A 252 10.90 33.27 -8.58
C ASP A 252 11.28 32.42 -7.35
N LEU A 253 10.30 31.90 -6.60
CA LEU A 253 10.56 30.95 -5.51
C LEU A 253 11.23 29.66 -5.98
N VAL A 254 10.72 29.06 -7.07
CA VAL A 254 11.34 27.88 -7.69
C VAL A 254 12.73 28.24 -8.20
N SER A 255 12.91 29.39 -8.87
CA SER A 255 14.20 29.83 -9.39
C SER A 255 15.27 30.01 -8.30
N ARG A 256 14.89 30.55 -7.13
CA ARG A 256 15.79 30.58 -5.96
C ARG A 256 16.16 29.18 -5.48
N ALA A 257 15.19 28.27 -5.41
CA ALA A 257 15.44 26.89 -4.99
C ALA A 257 16.31 26.10 -5.99
N LEU A 258 16.28 26.49 -7.27
CA LEU A 258 17.16 25.98 -8.31
C LEU A 258 18.62 26.44 -8.11
N GLY A 259 18.85 27.67 -7.63
CA GLY A 259 20.17 28.21 -7.28
C GLY A 259 20.70 29.27 -8.26
N ASN A 260 21.78 29.98 -7.88
CA ASN A 260 22.32 31.16 -8.60
C ASN A 260 22.85 30.87 -10.04
N GLY A 261 22.84 29.61 -10.49
CA GLY A 261 22.96 29.24 -11.91
C GLY A 261 21.70 29.55 -12.74
N ALA A 262 20.60 30.01 -12.13
CA ALA A 262 19.43 30.53 -12.86
C ALA A 262 19.75 31.80 -13.68
N GLY A 263 20.90 32.44 -13.41
CA GLY A 263 21.50 33.48 -14.27
C GLY A 263 22.03 32.97 -15.62
N ASP A 264 22.21 31.65 -15.78
CA ASP A 264 22.61 31.01 -17.05
C ASP A 264 21.40 30.73 -17.98
N GLY A 265 20.20 31.19 -17.63
CA GLY A 265 19.02 31.15 -18.51
C GLY A 265 18.01 30.02 -18.24
N VAL A 266 18.14 29.24 -17.16
CA VAL A 266 17.12 28.24 -16.78
C VAL A 266 15.95 28.93 -16.07
N ARG A 267 14.83 29.07 -16.77
CA ARG A 267 13.57 29.61 -16.22
C ARG A 267 12.56 28.49 -16.01
N ALA A 268 12.03 28.38 -14.79
CA ALA A 268 10.91 27.49 -14.52
C ALA A 268 9.62 28.03 -15.16
N ASP A 269 9.04 27.26 -16.07
CA ASP A 269 7.70 27.53 -16.59
C ASP A 269 6.66 26.90 -15.67
N VAL A 270 6.05 27.71 -14.80
CA VAL A 270 5.10 27.23 -13.80
C VAL A 270 3.76 26.88 -14.47
N LEU A 271 3.47 25.60 -14.54
CA LEU A 271 2.26 25.07 -15.16
C LEU A 271 1.08 25.00 -14.19
N ARG A 272 1.36 24.69 -12.91
CA ARG A 272 0.31 24.52 -11.90
C ARG A 272 0.84 24.70 -10.49
N VAL A 273 0.03 25.28 -9.62
CA VAL A 273 0.28 25.40 -8.18
C VAL A 273 -0.87 24.76 -7.43
N GLN A 274 -0.58 23.91 -6.45
CA GLN A 274 -1.58 23.28 -5.59
C GLN A 274 -1.20 23.42 -4.12
N HIS A 275 -2.11 24.01 -3.35
CA HIS A 275 -2.03 24.04 -1.88
C HIS A 275 -2.78 22.86 -1.30
N TRP A 276 -2.19 22.23 -0.30
CA TRP A 276 -2.82 21.13 0.42
C TRP A 276 -2.30 21.06 1.86
N VAL A 277 -3.09 20.41 2.72
CA VAL A 277 -2.71 20.18 4.11
C VAL A 277 -2.21 18.76 4.24
N MET A 278 -1.00 18.61 4.78
CA MET A 278 -0.44 17.31 5.09
C MET A 278 -1.07 16.79 6.37
N ASN A 279 -1.90 15.75 6.22
CA ASN A 279 -2.61 15.11 7.33
C ASN A 279 -1.90 13.82 7.76
N ALA A 280 -1.93 13.55 9.06
CA ALA A 280 -1.37 12.37 9.69
C ALA A 280 -2.37 11.79 10.70
N PHE A 281 -3.08 10.73 10.32
CA PHE A 281 -4.02 10.07 11.21
C PHE A 281 -4.26 8.60 10.84
N VAL A 282 -4.79 7.84 11.79
CA VAL A 282 -5.38 6.51 11.62
C VAL A 282 -6.80 6.54 12.18
N ALA A 283 -7.77 5.97 11.47
CA ALA A 283 -9.14 5.81 11.94
C ALA A 283 -9.17 4.86 13.14
N GLU A 284 -10.01 5.16 14.13
CA GLU A 284 -10.13 4.34 15.34
C GLU A 284 -10.67 2.94 15.07
N ARG A 285 -11.40 2.78 13.95
CA ARG A 285 -11.93 1.52 13.44
C ARG A 285 -11.77 1.47 11.93
N PHE A 286 -11.52 0.28 11.41
CA PHE A 286 -11.38 0.00 9.98
C PHE A 286 -12.66 -0.61 9.40
N HIS A 287 -13.65 -0.93 10.24
CA HIS A 287 -14.96 -1.37 9.78
C HIS A 287 -16.08 -0.96 10.73
N HIS A 288 -17.29 -0.95 10.18
CA HIS A 288 -18.56 -0.82 10.89
C HIS A 288 -19.59 -1.70 10.18
N GLY A 289 -19.96 -2.83 10.81
CA GLY A 289 -20.84 -3.81 10.18
C GLY A 289 -20.30 -4.24 8.81
N ARG A 290 -21.08 -4.00 7.76
CA ARG A 290 -20.76 -4.33 6.36
C ARG A 290 -19.99 -3.24 5.60
N ILE A 291 -19.57 -2.18 6.27
CA ILE A 291 -18.84 -1.06 5.66
C ILE A 291 -17.39 -1.08 6.16
N LEU A 292 -16.44 -1.19 5.23
CA LEU A 292 -15.01 -1.37 5.49
C LEU A 292 -14.23 -0.18 4.93
N LEU A 293 -13.29 0.39 5.69
CA LEU A 293 -12.45 1.52 5.30
C LEU A 293 -11.06 1.04 4.87
N ALA A 294 -10.49 1.59 3.79
CA ALA A 294 -9.14 1.25 3.32
C ALA A 294 -8.39 2.47 2.75
N GLY A 295 -7.05 2.41 2.76
CA GLY A 295 -6.21 3.52 2.29
C GLY A 295 -6.45 4.81 3.08
N ASP A 296 -6.37 5.97 2.44
CA ASP A 296 -6.52 7.27 3.10
C ASP A 296 -7.87 7.47 3.83
N ALA A 297 -8.91 6.68 3.49
CA ALA A 297 -10.15 6.69 4.26
C ALA A 297 -9.95 6.15 5.69
N ALA A 298 -9.03 5.19 5.85
CA ALA A 298 -8.63 4.57 7.11
C ALA A 298 -7.35 5.19 7.71
N HIS A 299 -6.37 5.62 6.92
CA HIS A 299 -5.14 6.22 7.43
C HIS A 299 -4.53 7.21 6.43
N ALA A 300 -4.40 8.47 6.83
CA ALA A 300 -3.63 9.45 6.07
C ALA A 300 -2.19 9.44 6.57
N ILE A 301 -1.27 8.99 5.71
CA ILE A 301 0.16 8.87 6.02
C ILE A 301 0.93 9.97 5.27
N PRO A 302 1.80 10.75 5.93
CA PRO A 302 2.64 11.75 5.29
C PRO A 302 3.44 11.20 4.10
N ILE A 303 3.74 12.06 3.12
CA ILE A 303 4.36 11.63 1.86
C ILE A 303 5.82 11.17 2.02
N THR A 304 6.48 11.55 3.12
CA THR A 304 7.88 11.25 3.38
C THR A 304 8.08 9.74 3.54
N GLY A 305 8.83 9.13 2.61
CA GLY A 305 9.04 7.68 2.51
C GLY A 305 8.07 6.95 1.57
N GLY A 306 7.07 7.64 1.01
CA GLY A 306 6.19 7.05 -0.01
C GLY A 306 5.32 5.89 0.49
N LEU A 307 4.98 5.84 1.78
CA LEU A 307 4.34 4.67 2.40
C LEU A 307 2.81 4.63 2.31
N GLY A 308 2.14 5.77 2.16
CA GLY A 308 0.67 5.86 2.24
C GLY A 308 -0.07 5.01 1.21
N MET A 309 0.19 5.25 -0.08
CA MET A 309 -0.45 4.49 -1.16
C MET A 309 -0.18 2.99 -1.06
N ASN A 310 1.07 2.60 -0.75
CA ASN A 310 1.47 1.21 -0.63
C ASN A 310 0.79 0.50 0.56
N THR A 311 0.64 1.20 1.68
CA THR A 311 -0.13 0.69 2.83
C THR A 311 -1.59 0.46 2.45
N GLY A 312 -2.20 1.39 1.70
CA GLY A 312 -3.56 1.24 1.19
C GLY A 312 -3.73 0.07 0.22
N ILE A 313 -2.77 -0.14 -0.69
CA ILE A 313 -2.75 -1.31 -1.59
C ILE A 313 -2.66 -2.61 -0.78
N ALA A 314 -1.82 -2.65 0.25
CA ALA A 314 -1.71 -3.80 1.14
C ALA A 314 -2.98 -4.04 1.98
N ASP A 315 -3.74 -3.00 2.33
CA ASP A 315 -5.04 -3.15 3.00
C ASP A 315 -6.01 -3.94 2.14
N VAL A 316 -6.16 -3.57 0.87
CA VAL A 316 -7.13 -4.22 -0.02
C VAL A 316 -6.65 -5.60 -0.46
N HIS A 317 -5.34 -5.84 -0.54
CA HIS A 317 -4.82 -7.20 -0.71
C HIS A 317 -5.16 -8.11 0.47
N ASN A 318 -5.11 -7.59 1.71
CA ASN A 318 -5.54 -8.31 2.90
C ASN A 318 -7.06 -8.51 2.97
N LEU A 319 -7.85 -7.51 2.55
CA LEU A 319 -9.30 -7.49 2.69
C LEU A 319 -10.04 -8.27 1.59
N CYS A 320 -9.61 -8.16 0.33
CA CYS A 320 -10.39 -8.64 -0.81
C CYS A 320 -10.58 -10.16 -0.82
N TRP A 321 -9.57 -10.95 -0.43
CA TRP A 321 -9.72 -12.41 -0.34
C TRP A 321 -10.68 -12.82 0.78
N LYS A 322 -10.72 -12.06 1.88
CA LYS A 322 -11.64 -12.29 3.00
C LYS A 322 -13.08 -12.01 2.58
N LEU A 323 -13.31 -10.89 1.90
CA LEU A 323 -14.60 -10.56 1.29
C LEU A 323 -15.04 -11.65 0.31
N ALA A 324 -14.14 -12.05 -0.61
CA ALA A 324 -14.41 -13.13 -1.55
C ALA A 324 -14.79 -14.42 -0.82
N GLY A 325 -14.08 -14.79 0.25
CA GLY A 325 -14.39 -16.00 1.01
C GLY A 325 -15.76 -16.01 1.65
N VAL A 326 -16.16 -14.88 2.24
CA VAL A 326 -17.50 -14.73 2.81
C VAL A 326 -18.56 -14.77 1.72
N LEU A 327 -18.34 -14.07 0.61
CA LEU A 327 -19.30 -13.97 -0.49
C LEU A 327 -19.44 -15.27 -1.28
N ARG A 328 -18.39 -16.09 -1.34
CA ARG A 328 -18.37 -17.40 -2.01
C ARG A 328 -18.68 -18.57 -1.09
N GLY A 329 -18.86 -18.33 0.21
CA GLY A 329 -19.32 -19.32 1.17
C GLY A 329 -18.25 -20.28 1.72
N TRP A 330 -16.97 -20.05 1.44
CA TRP A 330 -15.86 -20.81 2.03
C TRP A 330 -15.21 -20.11 3.23
N ALA A 331 -15.75 -18.97 3.67
CA ALA A 331 -15.44 -18.36 4.96
C ALA A 331 -16.69 -17.83 5.68
N GLY A 332 -16.65 -17.79 7.01
CA GLY A 332 -17.65 -17.14 7.84
C GLY A 332 -17.41 -15.63 7.98
N PRO A 333 -18.44 -14.83 8.33
CA PRO A 333 -18.32 -13.37 8.45
C PRO A 333 -17.29 -12.92 9.50
N GLY A 334 -17.02 -13.75 10.52
CA GLY A 334 -15.99 -13.49 11.53
C GLY A 334 -14.57 -13.36 10.96
N LEU A 335 -14.31 -13.84 9.74
CA LEU A 335 -13.04 -13.60 9.04
C LEU A 335 -12.80 -12.10 8.78
N LEU A 336 -13.85 -11.32 8.54
CA LEU A 336 -13.71 -9.89 8.23
C LEU A 336 -13.23 -9.07 9.43
N GLU A 337 -13.52 -9.51 10.67
CA GLU A 337 -13.00 -8.90 11.90
C GLU A 337 -11.46 -8.91 11.95
N THR A 338 -10.85 -9.90 11.29
CA THR A 338 -9.38 -10.00 11.24
C THR A 338 -8.74 -8.93 10.35
N TYR A 339 -9.50 -8.23 9.49
CA TYR A 339 -8.98 -7.12 8.70
C TYR A 339 -8.48 -5.99 9.60
N GLU A 340 -9.31 -5.54 10.55
CA GLU A 340 -8.92 -4.51 11.51
C GLU A 340 -7.79 -5.00 12.42
N ALA A 341 -7.92 -6.21 12.97
CA ALA A 341 -6.89 -6.79 13.85
C ALA A 341 -5.50 -6.87 13.20
N GLU A 342 -5.44 -7.06 11.88
CA GLU A 342 -4.19 -7.17 11.13
C GLU A 342 -3.67 -5.84 10.59
N ARG A 343 -4.56 -4.96 10.09
CA ARG A 343 -4.16 -3.76 9.36
C ARG A 343 -4.09 -2.50 10.22
N LEU A 344 -4.88 -2.39 11.28
CA LEU A 344 -4.84 -1.24 12.19
C LEU A 344 -3.46 -1.09 12.88
N PRO A 345 -2.84 -2.15 13.44
CA PRO A 345 -1.50 -2.03 14.03
C PRO A 345 -0.42 -1.65 13.01
N VAL A 346 -0.54 -2.12 11.77
CA VAL A 346 0.38 -1.78 10.67
C VAL A 346 0.24 -0.30 10.33
N ALA A 347 -0.97 0.20 10.16
CA ALA A 347 -1.22 1.62 9.89
C ALA A 347 -0.63 2.53 10.97
N HIS A 348 -0.79 2.18 12.26
CA HIS A 348 -0.18 2.94 13.35
C HIS A 348 1.35 2.92 13.31
N ARG A 349 1.97 1.77 13.03
CA ARG A 349 3.44 1.65 12.92
C ARG A 349 3.95 2.50 11.76
N THR A 350 3.33 2.37 10.59
CA THR A 350 3.70 3.13 9.39
C THR A 350 3.50 4.63 9.58
N LEU A 351 2.39 5.05 10.20
CA LEU A 351 2.14 6.46 10.50
C LEU A 351 3.23 7.03 11.42
N ARG A 352 3.56 6.32 12.51
CA ARG A 352 4.60 6.76 13.45
C ARG A 352 5.93 6.98 12.75
N GLN A 353 6.35 6.04 11.90
CA GLN A 353 7.59 6.19 11.13
C GLN A 353 7.50 7.37 10.16
N ALA A 354 6.42 7.49 9.39
CA ALA A 354 6.29 8.55 8.41
C ALA A 354 6.24 9.95 9.04
N VAL A 355 5.64 10.09 10.21
CA VAL A 355 5.64 11.33 11.00
C VAL A 355 7.05 11.66 11.48
N ALA A 356 7.76 10.70 12.09
CA ALA A 356 9.14 10.89 12.52
C ALA A 356 10.05 11.30 11.34
N ASN A 357 9.87 10.63 10.20
CA ASN A 357 10.62 10.94 8.98
C ASN A 357 10.35 12.37 8.49
N THR A 358 9.09 12.79 8.51
CA THR A 358 8.68 14.12 8.07
C THR A 358 9.26 15.21 8.98
N GLN A 359 9.24 14.99 10.30
CA GLN A 359 9.82 15.93 11.28
C GLN A 359 11.33 16.07 11.08
N LEU A 360 12.04 14.96 10.89
CA LEU A 360 13.48 14.97 10.63
C LEU A 360 13.82 15.67 9.32
N LEU A 361 13.05 15.43 8.25
CA LEU A 361 13.26 16.09 6.95
C LEU A 361 13.13 17.62 7.09
N PHE A 362 12.06 18.10 7.73
CA PHE A 362 11.87 19.53 7.94
C PHE A 362 12.94 20.13 8.84
N GLN A 363 13.34 19.44 9.91
CA GLN A 363 14.42 19.89 10.78
C GLN A 363 15.74 20.05 10.00
N ALA A 364 16.11 19.06 9.17
CA ALA A 364 17.32 19.11 8.36
C ALA A 364 17.28 20.27 7.35
N GLN A 365 16.13 20.49 6.68
CA GLN A 365 15.96 21.61 5.76
C GLN A 365 16.07 22.97 6.45
N THR A 366 15.46 23.12 7.63
CA THR A 366 15.52 24.36 8.42
C THR A 366 16.94 24.65 8.88
N LEU A 367 17.60 23.69 9.54
CA LEU A 367 18.97 23.85 10.02
C LEU A 367 19.93 24.20 8.88
N ARG A 368 19.78 23.53 7.73
CA ARG A 368 20.64 23.81 6.58
C ARG A 368 20.41 25.20 6.01
N ARG A 369 19.16 25.66 5.95
CA ARG A 369 18.82 27.00 5.50
C ARG A 369 19.41 28.08 6.41
N GLU A 370 19.33 27.88 7.73
CA GLU A 370 19.91 28.80 8.71
C GLU A 370 21.45 28.89 8.58
N GLN A 371 22.12 27.76 8.37
CA GLN A 371 23.58 27.73 8.11
C GLN A 371 23.96 28.48 6.84
N LEU A 372 23.21 28.30 5.75
CA LEU A 372 23.47 29.02 4.50
C LEU A 372 23.24 30.54 4.64
N GLN A 373 22.32 30.95 5.52
CA GLN A 373 22.03 32.36 5.80
C GLN A 373 23.05 33.01 6.75
N SER A 374 23.64 32.25 7.69
CA SER A 374 24.63 32.79 8.64
C SER A 374 25.99 33.09 8.00
N GLY A 375 26.29 32.50 6.84
CA GLY A 375 27.55 32.69 6.13
C GLY A 375 28.76 32.01 6.79
N GLU A 376 28.55 31.22 7.85
CA GLU A 376 29.57 30.33 8.39
C GLU A 376 29.90 29.24 7.35
N ALA A 377 31.16 28.79 7.31
CA ALA A 377 31.58 27.73 6.40
C ALA A 377 30.85 26.43 6.76
N ALA A 378 29.72 26.21 6.08
CA ALA A 378 28.96 24.99 6.16
C ALA A 378 29.90 23.81 5.84
N PRO A 379 29.99 22.78 6.70
CA PRO A 379 30.86 21.64 6.43
C PRO A 379 30.50 21.01 5.08
N ALA A 380 31.51 20.66 4.28
CA ALA A 380 31.36 20.11 2.93
C ALA A 380 30.60 18.77 2.91
N ARG A 381 30.50 18.10 4.06
CA ARG A 381 29.62 16.97 4.31
C ARG A 381 28.91 17.22 5.64
N VAL A 382 27.59 17.22 5.61
CA VAL A 382 26.77 17.18 6.81
C VAL A 382 26.64 15.72 7.19
N GLU A 383 26.99 15.38 8.43
CA GLU A 383 26.50 14.14 9.03
C GLU A 383 24.99 14.31 9.13
N LEU A 384 24.30 13.68 8.19
CA LEU A 384 22.87 13.74 8.18
C LEU A 384 22.35 13.16 9.49
N PRO A 385 21.25 13.66 10.07
CA PRO A 385 20.66 13.06 11.26
C PRO A 385 20.16 11.63 11.02
N TRP A 386 20.25 11.14 9.78
CA TRP A 386 19.88 9.81 9.33
C TRP A 386 21.10 8.99 8.90
N SER A 387 21.17 7.75 9.38
CA SER A 387 22.02 6.71 8.80
C SER A 387 21.43 6.22 7.47
N GLU A 388 22.20 5.51 6.63
CA GLU A 388 21.66 4.85 5.42
C GLU A 388 20.42 3.98 5.74
N ARG A 389 20.32 3.46 6.97
CA ARG A 389 19.18 2.67 7.47
C ARG A 389 17.86 3.43 7.50
N TYR A 390 17.86 4.76 7.54
CA TYR A 390 16.65 5.58 7.49
C TYR A 390 15.87 5.40 6.17
N PHE A 391 16.58 5.12 5.08
CA PHE A 391 16.01 4.86 3.76
C PHE A 391 15.85 3.36 3.47
N ALA A 392 16.46 2.50 4.29
CA ALA A 392 16.20 1.06 4.31
C ALA A 392 14.96 0.79 5.18
N GLN A 393 13.78 0.79 4.55
CA GLN A 393 12.48 0.56 5.23
C GLN A 393 11.91 -0.83 4.91
N LEU A 394 12.76 -1.79 4.55
CA LEU A 394 12.31 -3.13 4.15
C LEU A 394 11.55 -3.83 5.28
N GLY A 395 11.94 -3.62 6.54
CA GLY A 395 11.20 -4.16 7.69
C GLY A 395 9.75 -3.67 7.77
N LEU A 396 9.49 -2.41 7.40
CA LEU A 396 8.12 -1.86 7.31
C LEU A 396 7.37 -2.30 6.05
N ILE A 397 8.09 -2.58 4.96
CA ILE A 397 7.50 -2.93 3.65
C ILE A 397 7.18 -4.42 3.56
N LEU A 398 8.14 -5.29 3.91
CA LEU A 398 8.08 -6.74 3.78
C LEU A 398 7.94 -7.47 5.13
N GLY A 399 8.38 -6.86 6.22
CA GLY A 399 8.41 -7.45 7.57
C GLY A 399 7.12 -7.33 8.37
N VAL A 400 5.97 -7.23 7.69
CA VAL A 400 4.67 -7.19 8.36
C VAL A 400 4.32 -8.57 8.92
N THR A 401 3.95 -8.59 10.20
CA THR A 401 3.50 -9.80 10.91
C THR A 401 2.08 -9.61 11.44
N TYR A 402 1.20 -10.53 11.09
CA TYR A 402 -0.19 -10.57 11.54
C TYR A 402 -0.37 -11.41 12.80
N ARG A 403 -1.24 -10.93 13.69
CA ARG A 403 -1.69 -11.64 14.89
C ARG A 403 -3.20 -11.50 14.97
N SER A 404 -3.92 -12.54 14.59
CA SER A 404 -5.37 -12.54 14.50
C SER A 404 -5.91 -13.97 14.54
N ALA A 405 -7.23 -14.12 14.55
CA ALA A 405 -7.87 -15.43 14.38
C ALA A 405 -7.64 -16.08 13.00
N ALA A 406 -7.19 -15.30 12.00
CA ALA A 406 -6.83 -15.78 10.66
C ALA A 406 -5.36 -16.28 10.58
N VAL A 407 -4.73 -16.55 11.73
CA VAL A 407 -3.38 -17.10 11.86
C VAL A 407 -3.40 -18.16 12.97
N VAL A 408 -2.94 -19.38 12.67
CA VAL A 408 -2.83 -20.48 13.63
C VAL A 408 -1.41 -20.48 14.20
N PRO A 409 -1.22 -20.20 15.51
CA PRO A 409 0.09 -20.25 16.13
C PRO A 409 0.66 -21.68 16.12
N ASP A 410 1.96 -21.80 15.86
CA ASP A 410 2.66 -23.10 15.85
C ASP A 410 3.43 -23.37 17.16
N GLY A 411 3.22 -22.54 18.19
CA GLY A 411 3.89 -22.62 19.48
C GLY A 411 5.35 -22.14 19.48
N SER A 412 5.88 -21.66 18.35
CA SER A 412 7.22 -21.07 18.32
C SER A 412 7.28 -19.74 19.06
N ALA A 413 8.41 -19.45 19.71
CA ALA A 413 8.65 -18.15 20.31
C ALA A 413 8.60 -17.08 19.20
N PRO A 414 8.05 -15.88 19.48
CA PRO A 414 8.07 -14.78 18.52
C PRO A 414 9.50 -14.56 18.01
N SER A 415 9.67 -14.39 16.70
CA SER A 415 10.96 -14.02 16.11
C SER A 415 11.49 -12.78 16.85
N ALA A 416 12.59 -12.95 17.60
CA ALA A 416 13.26 -11.83 18.24
C ALA A 416 13.94 -10.98 17.16
N PRO A 417 14.08 -9.66 17.37
CA PRO A 417 15.02 -8.87 16.59
C PRO A 417 16.41 -9.52 16.65
N PRO A 418 17.23 -9.43 15.58
CA PRO A 418 18.58 -9.98 15.59
C PRO A 418 19.40 -9.44 16.77
N GLU A 419 20.24 -10.28 17.39
CA GLU A 419 21.08 -9.88 18.51
C GLU A 419 21.94 -8.66 18.13
N GLY A 420 21.82 -7.57 18.92
CA GLY A 420 22.52 -6.31 18.67
C GLY A 420 21.70 -5.22 17.97
N SER A 421 20.43 -5.46 17.61
CA SER A 421 19.54 -4.39 17.14
C SER A 421 19.15 -3.46 18.28
N GLU A 422 19.38 -2.16 18.15
CA GLU A 422 18.86 -1.19 19.12
C GLU A 422 17.32 -1.08 19.03
N PRO A 423 16.61 -0.61 20.08
CA PRO A 423 15.17 -0.34 19.99
C PRO A 423 14.78 0.63 18.87
N SER A 424 15.73 1.49 18.45
CA SER A 424 15.65 2.41 17.31
C SER A 424 15.77 1.71 15.95
N ASP A 425 16.31 0.48 15.88
CA ASP A 425 16.45 -0.35 14.67
C ASP A 425 15.17 -1.17 14.35
N ALA A 426 14.13 -1.08 15.19
CA ALA A 426 12.90 -1.84 15.02
C ALA A 426 12.10 -1.38 13.78
N GLY A 427 12.44 -1.88 12.59
CA GLY A 427 11.66 -1.70 11.36
C GLY A 427 12.45 -1.35 10.09
N THR A 428 13.77 -1.21 10.18
CA THR A 428 14.62 -0.88 9.02
C THR A 428 14.89 -2.12 8.16
N ASP A 429 15.45 -3.15 8.77
CA ASP A 429 15.81 -4.39 8.09
C ASP A 429 14.66 -5.40 8.07
N TYR A 430 14.54 -6.15 6.97
CA TYR A 430 13.62 -7.28 6.86
C TYR A 430 14.37 -8.58 7.13
N VAL A 431 13.87 -9.38 8.08
CA VAL A 431 14.34 -10.73 8.31
C VAL A 431 13.27 -11.71 7.81
N PRO A 432 13.55 -12.50 6.75
CA PRO A 432 12.61 -13.50 6.27
C PRO A 432 12.26 -14.54 7.35
N SER A 433 10.97 -14.86 7.48
CA SER A 433 10.48 -15.82 8.46
C SER A 433 9.27 -16.57 7.93
N THR A 434 9.23 -17.89 8.16
CA THR A 434 8.06 -18.74 7.86
C THR A 434 7.15 -18.93 9.08
N GLN A 435 7.35 -18.19 10.17
CA GLN A 435 6.44 -18.23 11.31
C GLN A 435 5.03 -17.76 10.91
N PRO A 436 3.95 -18.40 11.41
CA PRO A 436 2.59 -17.97 11.14
C PRO A 436 2.39 -16.46 11.39
N GLY A 437 1.70 -15.82 10.45
CA GLY A 437 1.44 -14.38 10.43
C GLY A 437 2.43 -13.57 9.59
N HIS A 438 3.60 -14.09 9.23
CA HIS A 438 4.56 -13.38 8.38
C HIS A 438 4.20 -13.51 6.89
N ARG A 439 4.60 -12.51 6.09
CA ARG A 439 4.68 -12.66 4.63
C ARG A 439 5.60 -13.85 4.29
N MET A 440 5.14 -14.74 3.41
CA MET A 440 5.96 -15.86 2.93
C MET A 440 7.26 -15.31 2.30
N PRO A 441 8.45 -15.82 2.69
CA PRO A 441 9.71 -15.44 2.07
C PRO A 441 9.75 -15.71 0.58
N HIS A 442 10.41 -14.82 -0.16
CA HIS A 442 10.79 -15.08 -1.54
C HIS A 442 11.94 -16.09 -1.57
N LEU A 443 11.75 -17.15 -2.36
CA LEU A 443 12.81 -18.04 -2.83
C LEU A 443 12.60 -18.26 -4.33
N TRP A 444 13.69 -18.36 -5.09
CA TRP A 444 13.63 -18.82 -6.47
C TRP A 444 13.42 -20.33 -6.49
N LEU A 445 12.32 -20.75 -7.12
CA LEU A 445 12.04 -22.12 -7.52
C LEU A 445 12.65 -22.35 -8.92
N ALA A 446 12.29 -23.44 -9.59
CA ALA A 446 12.69 -23.66 -10.98
C ALA A 446 12.05 -22.64 -11.95
N ASP A 447 12.68 -22.44 -13.11
CA ASP A 447 12.15 -21.65 -14.25
C ASP A 447 11.80 -20.19 -13.91
N ASP A 448 12.64 -19.50 -13.14
CA ASP A 448 12.43 -18.10 -12.69
C ASP A 448 11.08 -17.87 -12.00
N ARG A 449 10.52 -18.92 -11.37
CA ARG A 449 9.32 -18.83 -10.56
C ARG A 449 9.69 -18.52 -9.13
N SER A 450 9.11 -17.46 -8.58
CA SER A 450 9.20 -17.18 -7.15
C SER A 450 8.24 -18.06 -6.36
N THR A 451 8.57 -18.38 -5.10
CA THR A 451 7.59 -18.86 -4.12
C THR A 451 6.36 -17.95 -4.01
N LEU A 452 6.46 -16.66 -4.36
CA LEU A 452 5.32 -15.74 -4.32
C LEU A 452 4.40 -15.87 -5.55
N ASP A 453 4.89 -16.43 -6.65
CA ASP A 453 4.12 -16.60 -7.89
C ASP A 453 3.16 -17.79 -7.82
N VAL A 454 3.30 -18.65 -6.81
CA VAL A 454 2.48 -19.86 -6.65
C VAL A 454 1.16 -19.58 -5.94
N PHE A 455 1.02 -18.40 -5.33
CA PHE A 455 -0.21 -17.99 -4.64
C PHE A 455 -1.25 -17.52 -5.65
N GLY A 456 -2.48 -17.98 -5.49
CA GLY A 456 -3.61 -17.62 -6.34
C GLY A 456 -4.82 -17.16 -5.55
N GLU A 457 -5.99 -17.40 -6.11
CA GLU A 457 -7.29 -17.07 -5.51
C GLU A 457 -7.61 -17.95 -4.28
N GLY A 458 -6.96 -19.10 -4.14
CA GLY A 458 -7.13 -20.03 -3.03
C GLY A 458 -5.98 -20.02 -2.04
N PHE A 459 -6.12 -20.82 -0.98
CA PHE A 459 -5.01 -21.18 -0.11
C PHE A 459 -3.98 -22.00 -0.90
N THR A 460 -2.72 -21.93 -0.47
CA THR A 460 -1.66 -22.76 -1.05
C THR A 460 -0.91 -23.50 0.06
N LEU A 461 -0.77 -24.81 -0.07
CA LEU A 461 0.02 -25.64 0.83
C LEU A 461 1.38 -25.94 0.20
N LEU A 462 2.46 -25.43 0.78
CA LEU A 462 3.82 -25.73 0.35
C LEU A 462 4.36 -26.91 1.18
N THR A 463 4.79 -27.99 0.53
CA THR A 463 5.26 -29.19 1.25
C THR A 463 6.26 -30.03 0.45
N PRO A 464 7.25 -30.68 1.10
CA PRO A 464 8.07 -31.72 0.47
C PRO A 464 7.35 -33.06 0.25
N ASP A 465 6.16 -33.29 0.81
CA ASP A 465 5.40 -34.55 0.70
C ASP A 465 3.96 -34.30 0.17
N PRO A 466 3.81 -33.85 -1.09
CA PRO A 466 2.50 -33.51 -1.65
C PRO A 466 1.53 -34.69 -1.66
N VAL A 467 2.03 -35.92 -1.84
CA VAL A 467 1.19 -37.14 -1.90
C VAL A 467 0.48 -37.40 -0.57
N HIS A 468 1.15 -37.16 0.57
CA HIS A 468 0.52 -37.31 1.87
C HIS A 468 -0.57 -36.27 2.10
N TRP A 469 -0.27 -34.99 1.81
CA TRP A 469 -1.18 -33.89 2.07
C TRP A 469 -2.37 -33.86 1.11
N ASP A 470 -2.22 -34.33 -0.12
CA ASP A 470 -3.31 -34.44 -1.11
C ASP A 470 -4.41 -35.44 -0.69
N ARG A 471 -4.05 -36.43 0.14
CA ARG A 471 -5.03 -37.38 0.72
C ARG A 471 -5.91 -36.74 1.80
N GLN A 472 -5.52 -35.59 2.35
CA GLN A 472 -6.29 -34.90 3.38
C GLN A 472 -7.39 -34.05 2.74
N SER A 473 -8.63 -34.19 3.21
CA SER A 473 -9.75 -33.41 2.67
C SER A 473 -9.65 -31.93 3.07
N ALA A 474 -9.39 -31.06 2.09
CA ALA A 474 -9.46 -29.61 2.23
C ALA A 474 -10.82 -29.00 1.84
N ALA A 475 -11.82 -29.80 1.44
CA ALA A 475 -13.15 -29.27 1.14
C ALA A 475 -13.81 -28.66 2.39
N PRO A 476 -14.50 -27.50 2.26
CA PRO A 476 -14.89 -26.80 1.03
C PRO A 476 -13.90 -25.72 0.55
N TRP A 477 -12.71 -25.62 1.12
CA TRP A 477 -11.77 -24.53 0.83
C TRP A 477 -11.06 -24.71 -0.51
N PRO A 478 -10.91 -23.63 -1.31
CA PRO A 478 -10.03 -23.67 -2.47
C PRO A 478 -8.59 -23.80 -1.99
N LEU A 479 -7.96 -24.95 -2.26
CA LEU A 479 -6.59 -25.25 -1.86
C LEU A 479 -5.79 -25.77 -3.07
N ARG A 480 -4.61 -25.22 -3.28
CA ARG A 480 -3.58 -25.77 -4.16
C ARG A 480 -2.46 -26.38 -3.31
N ILE A 481 -1.90 -27.49 -3.73
CA ILE A 481 -0.68 -28.05 -3.14
C ILE A 481 0.48 -27.80 -4.11
N GLU A 482 1.56 -27.20 -3.61
CA GLU A 482 2.80 -26.99 -4.36
C GLU A 482 3.92 -27.79 -3.70
N ALA A 483 4.61 -28.60 -4.50
CA ALA A 483 5.73 -29.39 -4.05
C ALA A 483 6.96 -28.50 -3.81
N LEU A 484 7.61 -28.68 -2.67
CA LEU A 484 8.94 -28.11 -2.40
C LEU A 484 10.01 -29.18 -2.60
N THR A 485 11.15 -28.78 -3.11
CA THR A 485 12.36 -29.61 -3.04
C THR A 485 12.79 -29.74 -1.56
N ALA A 486 13.61 -30.75 -1.26
CA ALA A 486 14.18 -30.90 0.08
C ALA A 486 15.00 -29.65 0.52
N GLU A 487 15.68 -29.00 -0.43
CA GLU A 487 16.45 -27.78 -0.19
C GLU A 487 15.54 -26.60 0.18
N HIS A 488 14.49 -26.35 -0.62
CA HIS A 488 13.53 -25.28 -0.32
C HIS A 488 12.77 -25.53 0.97
N ALA A 489 12.42 -26.79 1.26
CA ALA A 489 11.79 -27.17 2.53
C ALA A 489 12.70 -26.88 3.73
N ALA A 490 14.01 -27.15 3.62
CA ALA A 490 14.97 -26.84 4.67
C ALA A 490 15.10 -25.32 4.91
N LEU A 491 15.14 -24.51 3.85
CA LEU A 491 15.14 -23.04 3.96
C LEU A 491 13.85 -22.51 4.61
N CYS A 492 12.75 -23.26 4.52
CA CYS A 492 11.47 -22.95 5.15
C CYS A 492 11.33 -23.50 6.58
N ASP A 493 12.36 -24.16 7.12
CA ASP A 493 12.35 -24.82 8.44
C ASP A 493 11.31 -25.97 8.51
N LEU A 494 11.25 -26.78 7.45
CA LEU A 494 10.37 -27.95 7.31
C LEU A 494 11.17 -29.25 7.22
N ARG A 495 10.67 -30.29 7.89
CA ARG A 495 11.10 -31.69 7.74
C ARG A 495 10.31 -32.36 6.60
N PRO A 496 10.69 -33.59 6.17
CA PRO A 496 10.04 -34.26 5.04
C PRO A 496 8.51 -34.44 5.15
N GLY A 497 7.94 -34.47 6.35
CA GLY A 497 6.48 -34.54 6.54
C GLY A 497 5.79 -33.19 6.78
N GLY A 498 6.55 -32.09 6.83
CA GLY A 498 6.05 -30.77 7.18
C GLY A 498 5.28 -30.07 6.04
N ALA A 499 4.66 -28.94 6.36
CA ALA A 499 4.02 -28.07 5.39
C ALA A 499 3.84 -26.63 5.90
N LEU A 500 3.70 -25.69 4.96
CA LEU A 500 3.24 -24.32 5.21
C LEU A 500 1.89 -24.11 4.53
N LEU A 501 0.89 -23.68 5.29
CA LEU A 501 -0.38 -23.21 4.75
C LEU A 501 -0.29 -21.71 4.51
N ILE A 502 -0.32 -21.29 3.26
CA ILE A 502 -0.25 -19.89 2.82
C ILE A 502 -1.64 -19.39 2.48
N ARG A 503 -1.98 -18.21 3.01
CA ARG A 503 -3.22 -17.48 2.73
C ARG A 503 -3.20 -16.90 1.31
N PRO A 504 -4.36 -16.56 0.72
CA PRO A 504 -4.42 -15.92 -0.59
C PRO A 504 -3.67 -14.58 -0.69
N ASP A 505 -3.41 -13.90 0.43
CA ASP A 505 -2.61 -12.67 0.48
C ASP A 505 -1.09 -12.90 0.65
N GLY A 506 -0.64 -14.16 0.55
CA GLY A 506 0.76 -14.56 0.63
C GLY A 506 1.35 -14.56 2.04
N HIS A 507 0.53 -14.49 3.08
CA HIS A 507 0.98 -14.63 4.47
C HIS A 507 0.84 -16.09 4.94
N VAL A 508 1.77 -16.55 5.77
CA VAL A 508 1.71 -17.88 6.39
C VAL A 508 0.53 -17.92 7.36
N GLY A 509 -0.49 -18.72 7.06
CA GLY A 509 -1.65 -18.95 7.92
C GLY A 509 -1.39 -20.01 9.00
N ALA A 510 -0.64 -21.07 8.67
CA ALA A 510 -0.22 -22.11 9.61
C ALA A 510 1.09 -22.76 9.17
N ARG A 511 1.83 -23.35 10.11
CA ARG A 511 3.07 -24.09 9.85
C ARG A 511 3.10 -25.40 10.63
N TRP A 512 3.45 -26.48 9.95
CA TRP A 512 3.79 -27.76 10.55
C TRP A 512 5.24 -28.10 10.19
N ARG A 513 6.14 -28.02 11.17
CA ARG A 513 7.57 -28.34 10.98
C ARG A 513 7.79 -29.80 10.60
N ASP A 514 6.92 -30.68 11.06
CA ASP A 514 6.92 -32.12 10.78
C ASP A 514 5.48 -32.58 10.55
N ARG A 515 5.29 -33.85 10.19
CA ARG A 515 3.97 -34.43 10.00
C ARG A 515 3.12 -34.26 11.27
N PRO A 516 1.94 -33.60 11.20
CA PRO A 516 1.08 -33.46 12.36
C PRO A 516 0.50 -34.81 12.79
N PRO A 517 0.12 -34.97 14.07
CA PRO A 517 -0.58 -36.18 14.52
C PRO A 517 -1.99 -36.21 13.92
N GLY A 518 -2.21 -37.16 13.00
CA GLY A 518 -3.50 -37.40 12.35
C GLY A 518 -3.81 -36.49 11.16
N ASP A 519 -4.92 -36.78 10.47
CA ASP A 519 -5.22 -36.24 9.15
C ASP A 519 -6.17 -35.01 9.17
N ARG A 520 -6.43 -34.45 10.35
CA ARG A 520 -7.35 -33.31 10.53
C ARG A 520 -6.67 -31.95 10.62
N ALA A 521 -5.36 -31.91 10.83
CA ALA A 521 -4.65 -30.66 11.13
C ALA A 521 -4.85 -29.58 10.05
N LEU A 522 -4.80 -29.96 8.76
CA LEU A 522 -5.06 -29.04 7.66
C LEU A 522 -6.49 -28.47 7.71
N ARG A 523 -7.48 -29.34 7.91
CA ARG A 523 -8.89 -28.99 7.97
C ARG A 523 -9.20 -28.07 9.15
N ASP A 524 -8.65 -28.39 10.32
CA ASP A 524 -8.85 -27.62 11.54
C ASP A 524 -8.20 -26.23 11.42
N ALA A 525 -7.02 -26.14 10.80
CA ALA A 525 -6.37 -24.87 10.51
C ALA A 525 -7.18 -24.02 9.53
N LEU A 526 -7.67 -24.60 8.42
CA LEU A 526 -8.52 -23.90 7.45
C LEU A 526 -9.83 -23.43 8.09
N ALA A 527 -10.48 -24.27 8.89
CA ALA A 527 -11.71 -23.91 9.62
C ALA A 527 -11.48 -22.75 10.59
N SER A 528 -10.39 -22.80 11.36
CA SER A 528 -9.98 -21.70 12.26
C SER A 528 -9.72 -20.42 11.48
N ILE A 529 -8.88 -20.48 10.44
CA ILE A 529 -8.49 -19.29 9.66
C ILE A 529 -9.70 -18.65 9.01
N THR A 530 -10.64 -19.45 8.49
CA THR A 530 -11.80 -18.95 7.74
C THR A 530 -13.03 -18.70 8.59
N ALA A 531 -12.93 -18.84 9.92
CA ALA A 531 -14.05 -18.66 10.85
C ALA A 531 -15.29 -19.51 10.49
N ILE A 532 -15.07 -20.74 10.00
CA ILE A 532 -16.12 -21.73 9.78
C ILE A 532 -16.07 -22.73 10.93
N ALA A 533 -17.23 -23.07 11.51
CA ALA A 533 -17.30 -24.15 12.49
C ALA A 533 -16.83 -25.46 11.84
N ALA A 534 -15.77 -26.08 12.38
CA ALA A 534 -15.33 -27.39 11.93
C ALA A 534 -16.51 -28.36 12.09
N ALA A 535 -17.11 -28.79 10.98
CA ALA A 535 -18.22 -29.73 11.02
C ALA A 535 -17.76 -30.98 11.79
N THR A 536 -18.33 -31.20 12.98
CA THR A 536 -18.10 -32.42 13.75
C THR A 536 -18.73 -33.56 12.95
N GLY A 537 -17.90 -34.26 12.18
CA GLY A 537 -18.36 -35.42 11.41
C GLY A 537 -18.96 -36.45 12.34
N SER A 538 -20.29 -36.55 12.37
CA SER A 538 -20.97 -37.78 12.76
C SER A 538 -20.75 -38.77 11.63
N ALA A 539 -20.08 -39.88 11.91
CA ALA A 539 -20.00 -41.01 11.00
C ALA A 539 -21.44 -41.44 10.61
N PRO A 540 -21.70 -41.77 9.33
CA PRO A 540 -22.95 -42.42 8.98
C PRO A 540 -22.97 -43.79 9.66
N GLY A 541 -23.96 -44.01 10.51
CA GLY A 541 -24.24 -45.31 11.14
C GLY A 541 -24.86 -46.30 10.17
#